data_AF-A0A956DIU9-F1
#
_entry.id   AF-A0A956DIU9-F1
#
_cell.length_a   1.000
_cell.length_b   1.000
_cell.length_c   1.000
_cell.angle_alpha   90.00
_cell.angle_beta   90.00
_cell.angle_gamma   90.00
#
_symmetry.space_group_name_H-M   'P 1'
#
loop_
_entity.id
_entity.type
_entity.pdbx_description
1 polymer ?
#
loop_
_entity_poly.entity_id
_entity_poly.type
_entity_poly.pdbx_seq_one_letter_code
_entity_poly.pdbx_strand_id
1 'polypeptide(L)'
;MDTPIRRLDDDLFAVEGLFRAAGGVRFPVRSTIVRGAEGLTIVAPIAFDDATRAAIDALGPVTRIVAPNRFHWASYAAARQAWPTARGYGAPGLAEKRPELRFDETLAAGRLGALEVFAIEGAPAASEHVFAHVASGTLIVTDLVFAIRRAENFRSWLVFKLVARTLGHVRASRLWGVFRKDPAAFEQSVARVLEVEFERLVVAHGDVVEEDGRRVLEEGLAWLRPGRALVVAGA
;
A
#
# COMPACT_ATOMS: atom_id res chain seq x y z
N MET A 1 19.66 -4.49 19.37
CA MET A 1 19.35 -3.43 18.39
C MET A 1 18.24 -3.99 17.54
N ASP A 2 17.05 -3.38 17.56
CA ASP A 2 15.95 -3.84 16.73
C ASP A 2 16.36 -3.74 15.26
N THR A 3 16.18 -4.81 14.50
CA THR A 3 16.48 -4.83 13.08
C THR A 3 15.61 -3.78 12.38
N PRO A 4 16.17 -2.86 11.58
CA PRO A 4 15.40 -1.79 10.91
C PRO A 4 14.40 -2.34 9.88
N ILE A 5 14.50 -3.63 9.56
CA ILE A 5 13.64 -4.36 8.66
C ILE A 5 12.97 -5.49 9.44
N ARG A 6 11.64 -5.49 9.45
CA ARG A 6 10.82 -6.58 9.96
C ARG A 6 10.66 -7.64 8.86
N ARG A 7 11.05 -8.87 9.14
CA ARG A 7 10.73 -10.01 8.26
C ARG A 7 9.26 -10.40 8.46
N LEU A 8 8.51 -10.49 7.35
CA LEU A 8 7.12 -10.98 7.34
C LEU A 8 7.04 -12.42 6.81
N ASP A 9 7.94 -12.76 5.90
CA ASP A 9 8.10 -14.09 5.30
C ASP A 9 9.55 -14.26 4.82
N ASP A 10 9.90 -15.35 4.14
CA ASP A 10 11.27 -15.63 3.67
C ASP A 10 11.79 -14.60 2.68
N ASP A 11 10.91 -14.17 1.77
CA ASP A 11 11.18 -13.22 0.69
C ASP A 11 10.34 -11.95 0.80
N LEU A 12 9.72 -11.72 1.96
CA LEU A 12 8.85 -10.57 2.21
C LEU A 12 9.25 -9.84 3.50
N PHE A 13 9.50 -8.55 3.36
CA PHE A 13 10.00 -7.70 4.44
C PHE A 13 9.24 -6.38 4.50
N ALA A 14 9.20 -5.78 5.68
CA ALA A 14 8.58 -4.50 5.94
C ALA A 14 9.57 -3.56 6.61
N VAL A 15 9.59 -2.31 6.14
CA VAL A 15 10.22 -1.19 6.85
C VAL A 15 9.12 -0.27 7.30
N GLU A 16 9.08 0.01 8.60
CA GLU A 16 8.04 0.80 9.23
C GLU A 16 8.59 2.17 9.64
N GLY A 17 7.76 3.19 9.53
CA GLY A 17 8.11 4.53 9.90
C GLY A 17 6.89 5.37 10.25
N LEU A 18 7.14 6.65 10.51
CA LEU A 18 6.09 7.60 10.85
C LEU A 18 6.10 8.78 9.88
N PHE A 19 5.02 8.93 9.12
CA PHE A 19 4.86 10.07 8.21
C PHE A 19 4.22 11.24 8.94
N ARG A 20 4.71 12.45 8.62
CA ARG A 20 4.22 13.72 9.16
C ARG A 20 3.61 14.52 8.01
N ALA A 21 2.29 14.46 7.91
CA ALA A 21 1.55 15.23 6.92
C ALA A 21 1.37 16.69 7.38
N ALA A 22 0.92 17.53 6.45
CA ALA A 22 0.55 18.91 6.73
C ALA A 22 -0.46 19.02 7.88
N GLY A 23 -0.42 20.12 8.63
CA GLY A 23 -1.28 20.33 9.79
C GLY A 23 -0.93 19.47 11.02
N GLY A 24 0.21 18.77 11.02
CA GLY A 24 0.70 18.01 12.17
C GLY A 24 0.03 16.64 12.37
N VAL A 25 -0.69 16.16 11.36
CA VAL A 25 -1.23 14.79 11.32
C VAL A 25 -0.08 13.81 11.15
N ARG A 26 -0.04 12.79 12.00
CA ARG A 26 0.98 11.73 11.99
C ARG A 26 0.34 10.36 11.87
N PHE A 27 0.93 9.48 11.08
CA PHE A 27 0.45 8.11 10.92
C PHE A 27 1.56 7.16 10.52
N PRO A 28 1.40 5.86 10.87
CA PRO A 28 2.33 4.83 10.43
C PRO A 28 2.37 4.76 8.90
N VAL A 29 3.57 4.59 8.38
CA VAL A 29 3.83 4.26 6.98
C VAL A 29 4.68 3.00 6.91
N ARG A 30 4.47 2.20 5.87
CA ARG A 30 5.22 0.98 5.62
C ARG A 30 5.66 0.94 4.17
N SER A 31 6.94 0.70 3.96
CA SER A 31 7.44 0.21 2.68
C SER A 31 7.56 -1.31 2.74
N THR A 32 7.15 -1.99 1.67
CA THR A 32 7.26 -3.44 1.56
C THR A 32 8.37 -3.79 0.58
N ILE A 33 9.24 -4.70 0.98
CA ILE A 33 10.39 -5.15 0.18
C ILE A 33 10.17 -6.62 -0.14
N VAL A 34 10.20 -6.94 -1.42
CA VAL A 34 9.94 -8.29 -1.92
C VAL A 34 11.18 -8.77 -2.64
N ARG A 35 11.75 -9.89 -2.21
CA ARG A 35 12.84 -10.53 -2.92
C ARG A 35 12.28 -11.42 -4.02
N GLY A 36 12.86 -11.33 -5.22
CA GLY A 36 12.61 -12.24 -6.32
C GLY A 36 13.90 -12.65 -7.01
N ALA A 37 13.80 -13.51 -8.02
CA ALA A 37 14.95 -14.01 -8.78
C ALA A 37 15.76 -12.88 -9.45
N GLU A 38 15.10 -11.79 -9.82
CA GLU A 38 15.71 -10.62 -10.46
C GLU A 38 16.12 -9.53 -9.45
N GLY A 39 16.18 -9.84 -8.16
CA GLY A 39 16.49 -8.88 -7.09
C GLY A 39 15.25 -8.32 -6.37
N LEU A 40 15.44 -7.22 -5.64
CA LEU A 40 14.44 -6.67 -4.74
C LEU A 40 13.50 -5.68 -5.46
N THR A 41 12.21 -5.80 -5.15
CA THR A 41 11.19 -4.80 -5.45
C THR A 41 10.81 -4.07 -4.17
N ILE A 42 10.96 -2.73 -4.17
CA ILE A 42 10.49 -1.86 -3.09
C ILE A 42 9.14 -1.26 -3.50
N VAL A 43 8.09 -1.55 -2.74
CA VAL A 43 6.75 -0.98 -2.89
C VAL A 43 6.54 0.12 -1.85
N ALA A 44 6.02 1.26 -2.30
CA ALA A 44 5.72 2.44 -1.47
C ALA A 44 6.92 2.88 -0.62
N PRO A 45 8.03 3.32 -1.24
CA PRO A 45 9.23 3.69 -0.51
C PRO A 45 8.94 4.78 0.52
N ILE A 46 9.53 4.63 1.70
CA ILE A 46 9.57 5.64 2.76
C ILE A 46 10.99 6.21 2.88
N ALA A 47 11.19 7.15 3.81
CA ALA A 47 12.53 7.61 4.10
C ALA A 47 13.33 6.49 4.77
N PHE A 48 14.47 6.12 4.17
CA PHE A 48 15.37 5.10 4.69
C PHE A 48 16.64 5.77 5.20
N ASP A 49 16.96 5.59 6.48
CA ASP A 49 18.26 5.98 7.03
C ASP A 49 19.38 5.03 6.55
N ASP A 50 20.63 5.38 6.85
CA ASP A 50 21.80 4.65 6.33
C ASP A 50 21.84 3.20 6.81
N ALA A 51 21.44 2.95 8.06
CA ALA A 51 21.37 1.61 8.63
C ALA A 51 20.29 0.76 7.93
N THR A 52 19.13 1.35 7.66
CA THR A 52 18.05 0.69 6.92
C THR A 52 18.48 0.40 5.49
N ARG A 53 19.12 1.34 4.79
CA ARG A 53 19.61 1.11 3.42
C ARG A 53 20.64 -0.03 3.36
N ALA A 54 21.61 -0.05 4.28
CA ALA A 54 22.59 -1.13 4.37
C ALA A 54 21.92 -2.49 4.65
N ALA A 55 20.89 -2.51 5.50
CA ALA A 55 20.12 -3.73 5.75
C ALA A 55 19.33 -4.19 4.51
N ILE A 56 18.82 -3.27 3.69
CA ILE A 56 18.15 -3.59 2.42
C ILE A 56 19.16 -4.16 1.43
N ASP A 57 20.32 -3.53 1.28
CA ASP A 57 21.38 -3.98 0.38
C ASP A 57 21.87 -5.40 0.74
N ALA A 58 21.89 -5.74 2.03
CA ALA A 58 22.22 -7.08 2.50
C ALA A 58 21.18 -8.15 2.11
N LEU A 59 19.94 -7.76 1.77
CA LEU A 59 18.91 -8.69 1.27
C LEU A 59 19.11 -9.04 -0.21
N GLY A 60 19.84 -8.21 -0.97
CA GLY A 60 20.09 -8.37 -2.41
C GLY A 60 20.04 -7.04 -3.18
N PRO A 61 20.35 -7.05 -4.49
CA PRO A 61 20.32 -5.85 -5.30
C PRO A 61 18.89 -5.34 -5.48
N VAL A 62 18.67 -4.05 -5.22
CA VAL A 62 17.39 -3.39 -5.53
C VAL A 62 17.29 -3.17 -7.03
N THR A 63 16.31 -3.81 -7.66
CA THR A 63 16.10 -3.71 -9.11
C THR A 63 14.82 -2.98 -9.48
N ARG A 64 13.89 -2.79 -8.54
CA ARG A 64 12.61 -2.11 -8.79
C ARG A 64 12.20 -1.23 -7.62
N ILE A 65 11.70 -0.02 -7.92
CA ILE A 65 11.11 0.90 -6.94
C ILE A 65 9.77 1.37 -7.47
N VAL A 66 8.72 1.23 -6.68
CA VAL A 66 7.34 1.43 -7.10
C VAL A 66 6.65 2.47 -6.25
N ALA A 67 6.17 3.55 -6.89
CA ALA A 67 5.15 4.43 -6.34
C ALA A 67 3.77 3.91 -6.78
N PRO A 68 3.04 3.18 -5.92
CA PRO A 68 1.92 2.33 -6.33
C PRO A 68 0.62 3.08 -6.62
N ASN A 69 0.57 4.37 -6.27
CA ASN A 69 -0.60 5.21 -6.45
C ASN A 69 -0.19 6.69 -6.50
N ARG A 70 -1.17 7.58 -6.60
CA ARG A 70 -0.92 9.04 -6.71
C ARG A 70 -0.62 9.72 -5.36
N PHE A 71 -0.50 8.99 -4.26
CA PHE A 71 -0.26 9.49 -2.90
C PHE A 71 1.09 9.03 -2.31
N HIS A 72 1.53 7.80 -2.57
CA HIS A 72 2.78 7.18 -2.05
C HIS A 72 4.00 7.45 -2.93
N TRP A 73 4.33 8.73 -3.13
CA TRP A 73 5.51 9.14 -3.91
C TRP A 73 6.51 9.99 -3.12
N ALA A 74 6.20 10.39 -1.88
CA ALA A 74 6.96 11.40 -1.14
C ALA A 74 8.45 11.06 -0.95
N SER A 75 8.79 9.77 -0.79
CA SER A 75 10.19 9.32 -0.66
C SER A 75 10.72 8.60 -1.90
N TYR A 76 9.95 8.61 -3.00
CA TYR A 76 10.31 7.91 -4.24
C TYR A 76 11.61 8.47 -4.85
N ALA A 77 11.76 9.79 -4.93
CA ALA A 77 12.99 10.41 -5.46
C ALA A 77 14.23 10.04 -4.64
N ALA A 78 14.12 10.08 -3.31
CA ALA A 78 15.22 9.69 -2.42
C ALA A 78 15.59 8.20 -2.58
N ALA A 79 14.58 7.33 -2.73
CA ALA A 79 14.82 5.91 -3.01
C ALA A 79 15.49 5.70 -4.38
N ARG A 80 15.06 6.41 -5.44
CA ARG A 80 15.72 6.37 -6.75
C ARG A 80 17.16 6.88 -6.70
N GLN A 81 17.46 7.87 -5.85
CA GLN A 81 18.82 8.35 -5.64
C GLN A 81 19.70 7.32 -4.92
N ALA A 82 19.14 6.61 -3.92
CA ALA A 82 19.84 5.56 -3.20
C ALA A 82 20.17 4.35 -4.07
N TRP A 83 19.24 3.95 -4.96
CA TRP A 83 19.42 2.85 -5.90
C TRP A 83 19.20 3.31 -7.35
N PRO A 84 20.19 4.02 -7.95
CA PRO A 84 20.03 4.66 -9.25
C PRO A 84 19.82 3.67 -10.40
N THR A 85 20.37 2.45 -10.27
CA THR A 85 20.23 1.38 -11.28
C THR A 85 18.89 0.67 -11.22
N ALA A 86 18.12 0.82 -10.14
CA ALA A 86 16.80 0.22 -10.04
C ALA A 86 15.85 0.85 -11.06
N ARG A 87 14.91 0.07 -11.60
CA ARG A 87 13.86 0.61 -12.47
C ARG A 87 12.75 1.23 -11.64
N GLY A 88 12.37 2.45 -11.99
CA GLY A 88 11.37 3.23 -11.30
C GLY A 88 10.00 3.16 -11.96
N TYR A 89 8.98 2.78 -11.20
CA TYR A 89 7.59 2.65 -11.64
C TYR A 89 6.70 3.66 -10.91
N GLY A 90 5.85 4.35 -11.66
CA GLY A 90 4.86 5.26 -11.11
C GLY A 90 3.45 4.92 -11.58
N ALA A 91 2.47 4.98 -10.69
CA ALA A 91 1.08 4.79 -11.07
C ALA A 91 0.62 5.75 -12.18
N PRO A 92 -0.35 5.36 -13.03
CA PRO A 92 -0.95 6.24 -14.03
C PRO A 92 -1.42 7.57 -13.43
N GLY A 93 -1.13 8.69 -14.09
CA GLY A 93 -1.48 10.03 -13.59
C GLY A 93 -0.48 10.64 -12.60
N LEU A 94 0.55 9.90 -12.17
CA LEU A 94 1.53 10.39 -11.20
C LEU A 94 2.59 11.28 -11.83
N ALA A 95 3.08 10.94 -13.04
CA ALA A 95 4.05 11.77 -13.76
C ALA A 95 3.51 13.17 -14.06
N GLU A 96 2.22 13.28 -14.40
CA GLU A 96 1.54 14.57 -14.62
C GLU A 96 1.32 15.32 -13.31
N LYS A 97 1.02 14.59 -12.22
CA LYS A 97 0.82 15.19 -10.90
C LYS A 97 2.13 15.75 -10.32
N ARG A 98 3.25 15.07 -10.57
CA ARG A 98 4.57 15.33 -10.00
C ARG A 98 5.62 15.34 -11.13
N PRO A 99 5.63 16.36 -12.00
CA PRO A 99 6.53 16.42 -13.16
C PRO A 99 8.02 16.50 -12.79
N GLU A 100 8.34 16.81 -11.54
CA GLU A 100 9.71 16.79 -11.02
C GLU A 100 10.23 15.37 -10.72
N LEU A 101 9.36 14.36 -10.68
CA LEU A 101 9.75 12.96 -10.49
C LEU A 101 10.00 12.27 -11.83
N ARG A 102 11.03 11.42 -11.87
CA ARG A 102 11.37 10.61 -13.04
C ARG A 102 10.94 9.16 -12.85
N PHE A 103 10.13 8.67 -13.78
CA PHE A 103 9.68 7.28 -13.85
C PHE A 103 10.23 6.67 -15.14
N ASP A 104 10.73 5.45 -15.05
CA ASP A 104 11.19 4.69 -16.22
C ASP A 104 10.01 4.02 -16.93
N GLU A 105 8.98 3.64 -16.16
CA GLU A 105 7.72 3.10 -16.69
C GLU A 105 6.50 3.56 -15.88
N THR A 106 5.37 3.64 -16.58
CA THR A 106 4.06 3.70 -15.93
C THR A 106 3.72 2.30 -15.41
N LEU A 107 3.37 2.20 -14.13
CA LEU A 107 2.94 0.95 -13.51
C LEU A 107 1.65 0.46 -14.18
N ALA A 108 1.61 -0.83 -14.50
CA ALA A 108 0.47 -1.51 -15.09
C ALA A 108 0.15 -2.79 -14.30
N ALA A 109 -1.06 -3.30 -14.46
CA ALA A 109 -1.42 -4.64 -13.98
C ALA A 109 -0.62 -5.73 -14.71
N GLY A 110 -0.37 -6.85 -14.04
CA GLY A 110 0.43 -7.97 -14.56
C GLY A 110 1.60 -8.33 -13.64
N ARG A 111 2.61 -9.02 -14.17
CA ARG A 111 3.75 -9.48 -13.36
C ARG A 111 4.81 -8.39 -13.20
N LEU A 112 5.29 -8.19 -11.96
CA LEU A 112 6.39 -7.30 -11.63
C LEU A 112 7.37 -8.00 -10.68
N GLY A 113 8.38 -8.66 -11.25
CA GLY A 113 9.29 -9.50 -10.47
C GLY A 113 8.54 -10.68 -9.83
N ALA A 114 8.62 -10.80 -8.49
CA ALA A 114 7.90 -11.81 -7.72
C ALA A 114 6.43 -11.45 -7.40
N LEU A 115 5.95 -10.28 -7.84
CA LEU A 115 4.61 -9.78 -7.56
C LEU A 115 3.67 -9.94 -8.75
N GLU A 116 2.42 -10.28 -8.46
CA GLU A 116 1.29 -10.06 -9.35
C GLU A 116 0.61 -8.74 -8.99
N VAL A 117 0.45 -7.84 -9.96
CA VAL A 117 -0.03 -6.47 -9.76
C VAL A 117 -1.44 -6.34 -10.31
N PHE A 118 -2.33 -5.76 -9.50
CA PHE A 118 -3.70 -5.44 -9.89
C PHE A 118 -3.94 -3.94 -9.84
N ALA A 119 -4.48 -3.37 -10.90
CA ALA A 119 -4.99 -2.01 -10.90
C ALA A 119 -6.39 -1.98 -10.27
N ILE A 120 -6.61 -1.07 -9.32
CA ILE A 120 -7.93 -0.80 -8.76
C ILE A 120 -8.59 0.30 -9.58
N GLU A 121 -9.42 -0.12 -10.54
CA GLU A 121 -10.06 0.78 -11.49
C GLU A 121 -11.20 1.60 -10.86
N GLY A 122 -11.67 2.59 -11.63
CA GLY A 122 -12.81 3.41 -11.26
C GLY A 122 -12.50 4.49 -10.21
N ALA A 123 -11.23 4.68 -9.83
CA ALA A 123 -10.78 5.73 -8.93
C ALA A 123 -9.51 6.46 -9.43
N PRO A 124 -9.58 7.19 -10.57
CA PRO A 124 -8.40 7.77 -11.23
C PRO A 124 -7.63 8.82 -10.40
N ALA A 125 -8.29 9.42 -9.40
CA ALA A 125 -7.64 10.32 -8.45
C ALA A 125 -6.70 9.58 -7.48
N ALA A 126 -7.01 8.32 -7.15
CA ALA A 126 -6.17 7.44 -6.35
C ALA A 126 -5.16 6.70 -7.25
N SER A 127 -5.62 6.09 -8.34
CA SER A 127 -4.79 5.25 -9.24
C SER A 127 -4.07 4.14 -8.46
N GLU A 128 -4.80 3.48 -7.57
CA GLU A 128 -4.26 2.49 -6.64
C GLU A 128 -3.88 1.20 -7.38
N HIS A 129 -2.70 0.66 -7.07
CA HIS A 129 -2.31 -0.70 -7.42
C HIS A 129 -2.08 -1.51 -6.15
N VAL A 130 -2.54 -2.77 -6.17
CA VAL A 130 -2.29 -3.74 -5.11
C VAL A 130 -1.45 -4.90 -5.65
N PHE A 131 -0.73 -5.58 -4.77
CA PHE A 131 0.29 -6.54 -5.16
C PHE A 131 0.09 -7.85 -4.40
N ALA A 132 -0.09 -8.96 -5.11
CA ALA A 132 -0.08 -10.27 -4.52
C ALA A 132 1.33 -10.87 -4.58
N HIS A 133 1.84 -11.28 -3.43
CA HIS A 133 3.00 -12.15 -3.32
C HIS A 133 2.49 -13.57 -3.06
N VAL A 134 2.23 -14.30 -4.15
CA VAL A 134 1.57 -15.62 -4.12
C VAL A 134 2.38 -16.62 -3.29
N ALA A 135 3.71 -16.58 -3.36
CA ALA A 135 4.58 -17.51 -2.65
C ALA A 135 4.39 -17.46 -1.12
N SER A 136 4.08 -16.29 -0.56
CA SER A 136 3.81 -16.14 0.88
C SER A 136 2.33 -16.03 1.24
N GLY A 137 1.42 -16.19 0.27
CA GLY A 137 -0.01 -15.96 0.48
C GLY A 137 -0.35 -14.56 1.03
N THR A 138 0.34 -13.51 0.53
CA THR A 138 0.19 -12.13 1.04
C THR A 138 -0.34 -11.19 -0.02
N LEU A 139 -1.37 -10.42 0.31
CA LEU A 139 -1.78 -9.24 -0.44
C LEU A 139 -1.20 -7.97 0.21
N ILE A 140 -0.56 -7.14 -0.61
CA ILE A 140 0.01 -5.85 -0.23
C ILE A 140 -0.88 -4.75 -0.81
N VAL A 141 -1.41 -3.90 0.05
CA VAL A 141 -2.27 -2.77 -0.31
C VAL A 141 -1.71 -1.48 0.29
N THR A 142 -1.95 -0.35 -0.36
CA THR A 142 -1.51 0.94 0.15
C THR A 142 -2.67 1.75 0.71
N ASP A 143 -3.30 2.61 -0.10
CA ASP A 143 -4.41 3.44 0.38
C ASP A 143 -5.79 2.77 0.23
N LEU A 144 -5.86 1.58 -0.36
CA LEU A 144 -7.13 0.86 -0.52
C LEU A 144 -7.82 0.62 0.83
N VAL A 145 -7.10 0.10 1.81
CA VAL A 145 -7.57 -0.08 3.19
C VAL A 145 -6.49 0.27 4.20
N PHE A 146 -6.92 0.77 5.35
CA PHE A 146 -6.08 1.19 6.47
C PHE A 146 -6.37 0.29 7.66
N ALA A 147 -5.38 -0.01 8.49
CA ALA A 147 -5.50 -0.79 9.72
C ALA A 147 -5.00 0.01 10.95
N ILE A 148 -5.37 1.30 11.04
CA ILE A 148 -4.89 2.19 12.11
C ILE A 148 -5.60 1.85 13.42
N ARG A 149 -4.89 1.24 14.38
CA ARG A 149 -5.43 0.93 15.72
C ARG A 149 -5.38 2.10 16.67
N ARG A 150 -4.31 2.90 16.61
CA ARG A 150 -4.05 4.02 17.51
C ARG A 150 -3.66 5.25 16.72
N ALA A 151 -4.08 6.40 17.22
CA ALA A 151 -3.70 7.68 16.67
C ALA A 151 -2.50 8.23 17.43
N GLU A 152 -1.50 8.71 16.69
CA GLU A 152 -0.25 9.23 17.23
C GLU A 152 -0.41 10.53 18.04
N ASN A 153 -1.45 11.30 17.75
CA ASN A 153 -1.78 12.53 18.45
C ASN A 153 -3.26 12.89 18.24
N PHE A 154 -3.72 13.94 18.92
CA PHE A 154 -5.10 14.41 18.84
C PHE A 154 -5.54 14.81 17.42
N ARG A 155 -4.64 15.37 16.60
CA ARG A 155 -4.96 15.75 15.22
C ARG A 155 -5.13 14.54 14.33
N SER A 156 -4.25 13.55 14.46
CA SER A 156 -4.40 12.24 13.83
C SER A 156 -5.68 11.56 14.27
N TRP A 157 -6.01 11.63 15.55
CA TRP A 157 -7.25 11.08 16.09
C TRP A 157 -8.45 11.72 15.40
N LEU A 158 -8.48 13.05 15.28
CA LEU A 158 -9.56 13.77 14.61
C LEU A 158 -9.72 13.32 13.15
N VAL A 159 -8.61 13.26 12.40
CA VAL A 159 -8.62 12.85 10.99
C VAL A 159 -9.05 11.40 10.83
N PHE A 160 -8.43 10.46 11.54
CA PHE A 160 -8.71 9.04 11.35
C PHE A 160 -10.03 8.59 11.98
N LYS A 161 -10.52 9.26 13.02
CA LYS A 161 -11.81 8.96 13.63
C LYS A 161 -12.98 9.60 12.86
N LEU A 162 -12.87 10.89 12.51
CA LEU A 162 -14.01 11.64 11.97
C LEU A 162 -14.00 11.76 10.44
N VAL A 163 -12.84 12.04 9.84
CA VAL A 163 -12.72 12.30 8.39
C VAL A 163 -12.58 10.98 7.63
N ALA A 164 -11.50 10.23 7.88
CA ALA A 164 -11.25 8.96 7.20
C ALA A 164 -12.12 7.82 7.74
N ARG A 165 -12.51 7.88 9.03
CA ARG A 165 -13.22 6.83 9.78
C ARG A 165 -12.54 5.46 9.75
N THR A 166 -11.22 5.43 9.74
CA THR A 166 -10.40 4.21 9.73
C THR A 166 -9.91 3.82 11.13
N LEU A 167 -9.93 4.75 12.10
CA LEU A 167 -9.41 4.47 13.44
C LEU A 167 -10.18 3.33 14.15
N GLY A 168 -9.47 2.26 14.47
CA GLY A 168 -9.98 1.06 15.13
C GLY A 168 -10.52 -0.02 14.20
N HIS A 169 -10.38 0.14 12.88
CA HIS A 169 -10.94 -0.77 11.89
C HIS A 169 -9.91 -1.07 10.78
N VAL A 170 -10.03 -2.24 10.13
CA VAL A 170 -9.39 -2.48 8.84
C VAL A 170 -10.39 -2.12 7.75
N ARG A 171 -10.22 -0.98 7.09
CA ARG A 171 -11.21 -0.52 6.09
C ARG A 171 -10.69 0.56 5.15
N ALA A 172 -11.40 0.70 4.03
CA ALA A 172 -11.25 1.86 3.16
C ALA A 172 -11.67 3.13 3.89
N SER A 173 -10.84 4.17 3.74
CA SER A 173 -11.14 5.54 4.19
C SER A 173 -12.39 6.07 3.50
N ARG A 174 -13.22 6.85 4.21
CA ARG A 174 -14.38 7.54 3.60
C ARG A 174 -14.02 8.38 2.36
N LEU A 175 -12.76 8.83 2.23
CA LEU A 175 -12.29 9.57 1.07
C LEU A 175 -12.46 8.79 -0.24
N TRP A 176 -12.49 7.45 -0.19
CA TRP A 176 -12.83 6.63 -1.36
C TRP A 176 -14.23 6.90 -1.91
N GLY A 177 -15.17 7.41 -1.11
CA GLY A 177 -16.48 7.84 -1.60
C GLY A 177 -16.39 9.06 -2.54
N VAL A 178 -15.31 9.84 -2.43
CA VAL A 178 -15.01 10.94 -3.36
C VAL A 178 -14.16 10.45 -4.53
N PHE A 179 -13.18 9.58 -4.28
CA PHE A 179 -12.24 9.11 -5.31
C PHE A 179 -12.87 8.13 -6.30
N ARG A 180 -13.75 7.24 -5.84
CA ARG A 180 -14.44 6.24 -6.66
C ARG A 180 -15.50 6.92 -7.54
N LYS A 181 -15.21 7.02 -8.84
CA LYS A 181 -16.09 7.60 -9.87
C LYS A 181 -16.85 6.55 -10.67
N ASP A 182 -16.30 5.34 -10.77
CA ASP A 182 -16.95 4.21 -11.41
C ASP A 182 -17.07 3.04 -10.41
N PRO A 183 -18.24 2.87 -9.78
CA PRO A 183 -18.55 1.74 -8.91
C PRO A 183 -18.34 0.36 -9.53
N ALA A 184 -18.69 0.20 -10.81
CA ALA A 184 -18.68 -1.10 -11.49
C ALA A 184 -17.25 -1.52 -11.81
N ALA A 185 -16.44 -0.61 -12.35
CA ALA A 185 -15.02 -0.86 -12.60
C ALA A 185 -14.25 -1.14 -11.29
N PHE A 186 -14.58 -0.42 -10.22
CA PHE A 186 -14.02 -0.68 -8.88
C PHE A 186 -14.38 -2.08 -8.39
N GLU A 187 -15.65 -2.46 -8.44
CA GLU A 187 -16.09 -3.78 -7.98
C GLU A 187 -15.49 -4.92 -8.81
N GLN A 188 -15.41 -4.78 -10.14
CA GLN A 188 -14.76 -5.76 -11.00
C GLN A 188 -13.25 -5.90 -10.68
N SER A 189 -12.59 -4.81 -10.32
CA SER A 189 -11.18 -4.84 -9.90
C SER A 189 -11.00 -5.55 -8.56
N VAL A 190 -11.86 -5.26 -7.58
CA VAL A 190 -11.85 -5.94 -6.29
C VAL A 190 -12.16 -7.43 -6.45
N ALA A 191 -13.12 -7.79 -7.31
CA ALA A 191 -13.45 -9.19 -7.59
C ALA A 191 -12.23 -9.96 -8.13
N ARG A 192 -11.50 -9.39 -9.11
CA ARG A 192 -10.26 -9.97 -9.63
C ARG A 192 -9.18 -10.15 -8.56
N VAL A 193 -9.02 -9.19 -7.66
CA VAL A 193 -8.06 -9.32 -6.53
C VAL A 193 -8.46 -10.46 -5.59
N LEU A 194 -9.76 -10.65 -5.35
CA LEU A 194 -10.30 -11.70 -4.47
C LEU A 194 -10.33 -13.10 -5.11
N GLU A 195 -9.93 -13.24 -6.38
CA GLU A 195 -9.65 -14.52 -7.03
C GLU A 195 -8.27 -15.08 -6.65
N VAL A 196 -7.36 -14.23 -6.15
CA VAL A 196 -6.08 -14.67 -5.61
C VAL A 196 -6.28 -15.16 -4.18
N GLU A 197 -5.69 -16.31 -3.87
CA GLU A 197 -5.68 -16.83 -2.50
C GLU A 197 -4.60 -16.11 -1.67
N PHE A 198 -5.02 -15.51 -0.55
CA PHE A 198 -4.12 -14.88 0.43
C PHE A 198 -4.73 -14.90 1.83
N GLU A 199 -3.86 -15.11 2.82
CA GLU A 199 -4.20 -15.08 4.25
C GLU A 199 -3.73 -13.79 4.91
N ARG A 200 -2.57 -13.28 4.49
CA ARG A 200 -1.98 -12.06 5.05
C ARG A 200 -2.37 -10.85 4.22
N LEU A 201 -2.74 -9.76 4.91
CA LEU A 201 -2.97 -8.44 4.32
C LEU A 201 -1.98 -7.42 4.92
N VAL A 202 -1.01 -7.02 4.12
CA VAL A 202 -0.05 -5.95 4.44
C VAL A 202 -0.61 -4.63 3.96
N VAL A 203 -0.85 -3.70 4.89
CA VAL A 203 -1.26 -2.32 4.58
C VAL A 203 -0.10 -1.35 4.67
N ALA A 204 -0.13 -0.24 3.93
CA ALA A 204 0.84 0.83 4.13
C ALA A 204 0.62 1.60 5.46
N HIS A 205 -0.60 1.57 6.01
CA HIS A 205 -0.97 2.37 7.18
C HIS A 205 -1.62 1.53 8.29
N GLY A 206 -0.84 1.26 9.34
CA GLY A 206 -1.29 0.53 10.53
C GLY A 206 -0.73 -0.89 10.60
N ASP A 207 -1.46 -1.77 11.27
CA ASP A 207 -0.95 -3.11 11.58
C ASP A 207 -1.12 -4.07 10.39
N VAL A 208 -0.18 -4.99 10.22
CA VAL A 208 -0.34 -6.13 9.31
C VAL A 208 -1.43 -7.04 9.85
N VAL A 209 -2.31 -7.51 8.98
CA VAL A 209 -3.30 -8.54 9.30
C VAL A 209 -2.68 -9.87 8.88
N GLU A 210 -2.35 -10.72 9.85
CA GLU A 210 -1.60 -11.97 9.60
C GLU A 210 -2.47 -13.11 9.06
N GLU A 211 -3.77 -13.12 9.40
CA GLU A 211 -4.74 -14.18 9.08
C GLU A 211 -6.08 -13.57 8.64
N ASP A 212 -6.92 -14.34 7.93
CA ASP A 212 -8.24 -13.90 7.46
C ASP A 212 -8.21 -12.68 6.52
N GLY A 213 -7.07 -12.41 5.88
CA GLY A 213 -6.83 -11.20 5.09
C GLY A 213 -7.91 -10.96 4.03
N ARG A 214 -8.37 -12.03 3.36
CA ARG A 214 -9.46 -11.98 2.37
C ARG A 214 -10.76 -11.48 2.98
N ARG A 215 -11.23 -12.11 4.06
CA ARG A 215 -12.47 -11.72 4.76
C ARG A 215 -12.38 -10.29 5.28
N VAL A 216 -11.25 -9.94 5.88
CA VAL A 216 -10.99 -8.60 6.42
C VAL A 216 -10.99 -7.53 5.32
N LEU A 217 -10.42 -7.83 4.14
CA LEU A 217 -10.47 -6.93 2.99
C LEU A 217 -11.91 -6.73 2.50
N GLU A 218 -12.67 -7.82 2.33
CA GLU A 218 -14.07 -7.75 1.90
C GLU A 218 -14.93 -6.89 2.84
N GLU A 219 -14.82 -7.11 4.15
CA GLU A 219 -15.50 -6.32 5.17
C GLU A 219 -15.06 -4.85 5.13
N GLY A 220 -13.75 -4.61 5.00
CA GLY A 220 -13.17 -3.27 4.92
C GLY A 220 -13.63 -2.47 3.70
N LEU A 221 -14.01 -3.16 2.62
CA LEU A 221 -14.50 -2.58 1.37
C LEU A 221 -16.03 -2.60 1.23
N ALA A 222 -16.76 -3.26 2.14
CA ALA A 222 -18.20 -3.52 1.99
C ALA A 222 -19.03 -2.25 1.72
N TRP A 223 -18.69 -1.12 2.35
CA TRP A 223 -19.42 0.14 2.18
C TRP A 223 -19.21 0.83 0.82
N LEU A 224 -18.20 0.40 0.04
CA LEU A 224 -17.93 0.89 -1.32
C LEU A 224 -18.57 0.01 -2.40
N ARG A 225 -19.10 -1.16 -2.04
CA ARG A 225 -19.72 -2.08 -2.98
C ARG A 225 -21.22 -1.84 -3.05
N PRO A 226 -21.81 -1.69 -4.25
CA PRO A 226 -23.26 -1.57 -4.37
C PRO A 226 -23.95 -2.84 -3.82
N GLY A 227 -25.02 -2.67 -3.03
CA GLY A 227 -25.93 -3.78 -2.69
C GLY A 227 -25.68 -4.57 -1.40
N ARG A 228 -24.58 -4.35 -0.65
CA ARG A 228 -24.50 -4.82 0.75
C ARG A 228 -24.98 -3.72 1.68
N ALA A 229 -26.29 -3.69 1.93
CA ALA A 229 -26.81 -3.05 3.13
C ALA A 229 -25.99 -3.56 4.32
N LEU A 230 -25.52 -2.64 5.17
CA LEU A 230 -25.06 -3.00 6.50
C LEU A 230 -26.14 -3.88 7.12
N VAL A 231 -25.87 -5.17 7.25
CA VAL A 231 -26.54 -5.96 8.28
C VAL A 231 -26.01 -5.37 9.57
N VAL A 232 -26.70 -4.34 10.05
CA VAL A 232 -26.66 -3.96 11.45
C VAL A 232 -27.18 -5.22 12.14
N ALA A 233 -26.26 -6.00 12.71
CA ALA A 233 -26.62 -7.05 13.64
C ALA A 233 -27.35 -6.34 14.80
N GLY A 234 -28.68 -6.36 14.72
CA GLY A 234 -29.57 -5.85 15.75
C GLY A 234 -29.90 -6.99 16.70
N ALA A 235 -29.49 -6.81 17.96
CA ALA A 235 -30.16 -7.15 19.23
C ALA A 235 -29.10 -7.25 20.33
#